data_AF-A0A2M7UHG1-F1
#
_entry.id   AF-A0A2M7UHG1-F1
#
_cell.length_a   1.000
_cell.length_b   1.000
_cell.length_c   1.000
_cell.angle_alpha   90.00
_cell.angle_beta   90.00
_cell.angle_gamma   90.00
#
_symmetry.space_group_name_H-M   'P 1'
#
loop_
_entity.id
_entity.type
_entity.pdbx_description
1 polymer ?
#
loop_
_entity_poly.entity_id
_entity_poly.type
_entity_poly.pdbx_seq_one_letter_code
_entity_poly.pdbx_strand_id
1 'polypeptide(L)'
;MAGKKTTNKKTDFLKLSIDDQVEAVHNALSDEVYPQLEMHGGGMEIMDIEGTDVLIRYYGACGHCPISESITLPFIEETLQKKVDSKIKVVIV
;
A
#
# COMPACT_ATOMS: atom_id res chain seq x y z
N MET A 1 4.56 -11.92 -37.10
CA MET A 1 5.36 -10.74 -36.71
C MET A 1 4.42 -9.59 -36.35
N ALA A 2 4.78 -8.82 -35.32
CA ALA A 2 4.24 -7.49 -34.93
C ALA A 2 2.87 -7.42 -34.23
N GLY A 3 2.83 -7.83 -32.95
CA GLY A 3 1.93 -7.26 -31.95
C GLY A 3 2.74 -6.38 -31.00
N LYS A 4 2.86 -5.08 -31.30
CA LYS A 4 3.44 -4.08 -30.40
C LYS A 4 2.64 -4.06 -29.08
N LYS A 5 3.24 -4.42 -27.95
CA LYS A 5 2.79 -3.95 -26.63
C LYS A 5 3.85 -3.01 -26.10
N THR A 6 3.57 -1.75 -26.33
CA THR A 6 4.25 -0.58 -25.79
C THR A 6 4.43 -0.74 -24.28
N THR A 7 5.67 -0.58 -23.85
CA THR A 7 6.15 -0.28 -22.50
C THR A 7 5.18 0.59 -21.67
N ASN A 8 4.52 -0.01 -20.67
CA ASN A 8 4.11 0.67 -19.44
C ASN A 8 3.75 -0.38 -18.38
N LYS A 9 4.59 -0.58 -17.35
CA LYS A 9 4.41 -1.53 -16.23
C LYS A 9 3.21 -1.20 -15.30
N LYS A 10 2.26 -0.36 -15.76
CA LYS A 10 1.16 0.30 -15.01
C LYS A 10 -0.20 -0.39 -15.12
N THR A 11 -0.24 -1.64 -15.59
CA THR A 11 -1.50 -2.39 -15.79
C THR A 11 -1.43 -3.84 -15.34
N ASP A 12 -0.36 -4.28 -14.72
CA ASP A 12 -0.20 -5.70 -14.35
C ASP A 12 -0.77 -5.98 -12.95
N PHE A 13 -0.72 -5.02 -12.02
CA PHE A 13 -1.33 -5.16 -10.70
C PHE A 13 -2.82 -5.52 -10.77
N LEU A 14 -3.60 -4.76 -11.55
CA LEU A 14 -5.04 -5.03 -11.76
C LEU A 14 -5.36 -6.36 -12.47
N LYS A 15 -4.36 -7.02 -13.08
CA LYS A 15 -4.54 -8.33 -13.74
C LYS A 15 -4.14 -9.50 -12.83
N LEU A 16 -3.50 -9.23 -11.69
CA LEU A 16 -3.15 -10.24 -10.70
C LEU A 16 -4.39 -10.69 -9.93
N SER A 17 -4.33 -11.90 -9.35
CA SER A 17 -5.36 -12.35 -8.42
C SER A 17 -5.34 -11.48 -7.16
N ILE A 18 -6.44 -11.45 -6.41
CA ILE A 18 -6.51 -10.71 -5.14
C ILE A 18 -5.39 -11.17 -4.20
N ASP A 19 -5.14 -12.48 -4.10
CA ASP A 19 -4.06 -13.03 -3.28
C ASP A 19 -2.67 -12.48 -3.65
N ASP A 20 -2.34 -12.44 -4.95
CA ASP A 20 -1.06 -11.91 -5.45
C ASP A 20 -0.94 -10.40 -5.20
N GLN A 21 -2.04 -9.66 -5.33
CA GLN A 21 -2.07 -8.22 -5.03
C GLN A 21 -1.81 -7.97 -3.55
N VAL A 22 -2.49 -8.71 -2.68
CA VAL A 22 -2.32 -8.63 -1.23
C VAL A 22 -0.89 -8.99 -0.85
N GLU A 23 -0.32 -10.07 -1.41
CA GLU A 23 1.06 -10.47 -1.12
C GLU A 23 2.07 -9.42 -1.58
N ALA A 24 1.90 -8.84 -2.77
CA ALA A 24 2.77 -7.80 -3.28
C ALA A 24 2.74 -6.53 -2.40
N VAL A 25 1.55 -6.11 -1.99
CA VAL A 25 1.35 -4.98 -1.06
C VAL A 25 1.94 -5.32 0.30
N HIS A 26 1.61 -6.47 0.87
CA HIS A 26 2.09 -6.93 2.17
C HIS A 26 3.63 -7.02 2.24
N ASN A 27 4.27 -7.52 1.19
CA ASN A 27 5.74 -7.56 1.11
C ASN A 27 6.35 -6.15 1.04
N ALA A 28 5.75 -5.24 0.26
CA ALA A 28 6.23 -3.85 0.20
C ALA A 28 6.11 -3.15 1.56
N LEU A 29 5.00 -3.39 2.27
CA LEU A 29 4.75 -2.87 3.61
C LEU A 29 5.66 -3.51 4.67
N SER A 30 5.93 -4.82 4.60
CA SER A 30 6.80 -5.49 5.57
C SER A 30 8.24 -5.02 5.53
N ASP A 31 8.73 -4.65 4.34
CA ASP A 31 10.12 -4.30 4.15
C ASP A 31 10.44 -2.87 4.64
N GLU A 32 9.49 -1.93 4.52
CA GLU A 32 9.71 -0.52 4.88
C GLU A 32 8.74 0.01 5.94
N VAL A 33 7.46 -0.36 5.89
CA VAL A 33 6.41 0.27 6.68
C VAL A 33 6.27 -0.39 8.05
N TYR A 34 6.20 -1.73 8.17
CA TYR A 34 6.13 -2.40 9.47
C TYR A 34 7.27 -2.03 10.43
N PRO A 35 8.56 -2.02 10.05
CA PRO A 35 9.61 -1.61 10.98
C PRO A 35 9.46 -0.15 11.44
N GLN A 36 9.00 0.75 10.57
CA GLN A 36 8.69 2.14 10.95
C GLN A 36 7.49 2.19 11.91
N LEU A 37 6.44 1.41 11.66
CA LEU A 37 5.25 1.36 12.51
C LEU A 37 5.55 0.78 13.89
N GLU A 38 6.30 -0.31 13.97
CA GLU A 38 6.71 -0.93 15.23
C GLU A 38 7.57 0.03 16.06
N MET A 39 8.48 0.78 15.42
CA MET A 39 9.26 1.84 16.09
C MET A 39 8.36 2.92 16.70
N HIS A 40 7.24 3.23 16.06
CA HIS A 40 6.26 4.21 16.54
C HIS A 40 5.22 3.60 17.50
N GLY A 41 5.33 2.31 17.85
CA GLY A 41 4.35 1.59 18.67
C GLY A 41 2.99 1.44 18.00
N GLY A 42 2.96 1.44 16.67
CA GLY A 42 1.78 1.25 15.84
C GLY A 42 1.87 0.03 14.95
N GLY A 43 0.89 -0.10 14.07
CA GLY A 43 0.64 -1.22 13.20
C GLY A 43 -0.48 -0.90 12.22
N MET A 44 -0.65 -1.76 11.23
CA MET A 44 -1.72 -1.62 10.24
C MET A 44 -2.06 -2.99 9.66
N GLU A 45 -3.24 -3.10 9.07
CA GLU A 45 -3.68 -4.29 8.35
C GLU A 45 -4.40 -3.89 7.07
N ILE A 46 -4.29 -4.76 6.08
CA ILE A 46 -4.98 -4.62 4.80
C ILE A 46 -6.38 -5.21 5.01
N MET A 47 -7.40 -4.37 4.85
CA MET A 47 -8.80 -4.78 4.94
C MET A 47 -9.29 -5.33 3.61
N ASP A 48 -9.04 -4.58 2.53
CA ASP A 48 -9.51 -4.90 1.19
C ASP A 48 -8.66 -4.19 0.12
N ILE A 49 -8.76 -4.63 -1.14
CA ILE A 49 -8.07 -4.02 -2.28
C ILE A 49 -9.07 -3.87 -3.43
N GLU A 50 -9.54 -2.64 -3.65
CA GLU A 50 -10.44 -2.30 -4.72
C GLU A 50 -9.66 -1.73 -5.91
N GLY A 51 -9.11 -2.63 -6.72
CA GLY A 51 -8.37 -2.29 -7.92
C GLY A 51 -7.03 -1.60 -7.62
N THR A 52 -7.04 -0.28 -7.44
CA THR A 52 -5.86 0.49 -7.03
C THR A 52 -6.00 1.10 -5.63
N ASP A 53 -7.20 1.06 -5.05
CA ASP A 53 -7.46 1.59 -3.73
C ASP A 53 -7.25 0.47 -2.71
N VAL A 54 -6.23 0.62 -1.87
CA VAL A 54 -5.90 -0.33 -0.80
C VAL A 54 -6.53 0.20 0.47
N LEU A 55 -7.55 -0.51 0.94
CA LEU A 55 -8.22 -0.22 2.20
C LEU A 55 -7.34 -0.76 3.32
N ILE A 56 -6.83 0.12 4.16
CA ILE A 56 -6.05 -0.26 5.32
C ILE A 56 -6.74 0.21 6.59
N ARG A 57 -6.50 -0.53 7.66
CA ARG A 57 -6.87 -0.13 9.00
C ARG A 57 -5.60 0.06 9.81
N TYR A 58 -5.42 1.26 10.34
CA TYR A 58 -4.28 1.60 11.17
C TYR A 58 -4.60 1.36 12.65
N TYR A 59 -3.66 0.82 13.41
CA TYR A 59 -3.78 0.59 14.85
C TYR A 59 -2.50 1.04 15.55
N GLY A 60 -2.54 1.87 16.59
CA GLY A 60 -1.30 2.17 17.30
C GLY A 60 -1.45 2.91 18.61
N ALA A 61 -0.33 2.98 19.34
CA ALA A 61 -0.22 3.54 20.68
C ALA A 61 -0.62 5.02 20.78
N CYS A 62 -0.63 5.75 19.66
CA CYS A 62 -1.13 7.12 19.58
C CYS A 62 -2.55 7.19 19.00
N GLY A 63 -3.41 6.22 19.34
CA GLY A 63 -4.74 5.97 18.77
C GLY A 63 -5.78 7.08 18.89
N HIS A 64 -5.40 8.34 19.15
CA HIS A 64 -6.27 9.52 19.24
C HIS A 64 -5.59 10.86 18.87
N CYS A 65 -4.41 10.87 18.23
CA CYS A 65 -3.76 12.14 17.83
C CYS A 65 -3.96 12.41 16.32
N PRO A 66 -4.87 13.34 15.92
CA PRO A 66 -5.27 13.55 14.52
C PRO A 66 -4.14 14.08 13.61
N ILE A 67 -3.02 14.48 14.20
CA ILE A 67 -1.85 15.02 13.49
C ILE A 67 -0.98 13.88 12.91
N SER A 68 -0.99 12.70 13.54
CA SER A 68 -0.17 11.55 13.14
C SER A 68 -0.61 10.93 11.82
N GLU A 69 -1.93 10.80 11.62
CA GLU A 69 -2.52 10.24 10.39
C GLU A 69 -2.16 11.08 9.16
N SER A 70 -2.16 12.40 9.30
CA SER A 70 -1.86 13.33 8.20
C SER A 70 -0.40 13.29 7.74
N ILE A 71 0.54 12.86 8.59
CA ILE A 71 1.98 12.85 8.29
C ILE A 71 2.43 11.46 7.81
N THR A 72 1.88 10.38 8.38
CA THR A 72 2.36 9.02 8.10
C THR A 72 1.71 8.37 6.88
N LEU A 73 0.45 8.72 6.55
CA LEU A 73 -0.21 8.18 5.36
C LEU A 73 0.49 8.43 4.01
N PRO A 74 0.95 9.66 3.70
CA PRO A 74 1.61 9.90 2.42
C PRO A 74 2.90 9.09 2.26
N PHE A 75 3.58 8.77 3.36
CA PHE A 75 4.76 7.89 3.33
C PHE A 75 4.38 6.46 2.91
N ILE A 76 3.33 5.89 3.51
CA ILE A 76 2.86 4.53 3.17
C ILE A 76 2.42 4.46 1.72
N GLU A 77 1.65 5.47 1.27
CA GLU A 77 1.21 5.58 -0.12
C GLU A 77 2.40 5.68 -1.07
N GLU A 78 3.38 6.54 -0.79
CA GLU A 78 4.57 6.71 -1.62
C GLU A 78 5.40 5.42 -1.72
N THR A 79 5.57 4.69 -0.60
CA THR A 79 6.25 3.40 -0.57
C THR A 79 5.55 2.37 -1.46
N LEU A 80 4.22 2.25 -1.35
CA LEU A 80 3.44 1.35 -2.20
C LEU A 80 3.49 1.76 -3.67
N GLN A 81 3.45 3.06 -3.95
CA GLN A 81 3.56 3.61 -5.30
C GLN A 81 4.92 3.31 -5.95
N LYS A 82 6.00 3.33 -5.15
CA LYS A 82 7.36 3.03 -5.61
C LYS A 82 7.62 1.54 -5.79
N LYS A 83 7.14 0.70 -4.88
CA LYS A 83 7.42 -0.74 -4.87
C LYS A 83 6.44 -1.57 -5.70
N VAL A 84 5.17 -1.19 -5.72
CA VAL A 84 4.10 -1.99 -6.32
C VAL A 84 3.57 -1.32 -7.58
N ASP A 85 2.78 -0.24 -7.46
CA ASP A 85 2.30 0.55 -8.60
C ASP A 85 2.00 1.98 -8.19
N SER A 86 2.55 2.94 -8.94
CA SER A 86 2.34 4.38 -8.78
C SER A 86 0.88 4.88 -8.81
N LYS A 87 -0.08 4.02 -9.16
CA LYS A 87 -1.52 4.34 -9.10
C LYS A 87 -2.17 3.95 -7.78
N ILE A 88 -1.48 3.21 -6.91
CA ILE A 88 -2.02 2.77 -5.64
C ILE A 88 -2.35 3.99 -4.78
N LYS A 89 -3.53 3.93 -4.17
CA LYS A 89 -4.02 4.89 -3.20
C LYS A 89 -4.30 4.18 -1.90
N VAL A 90 -3.95 4.83 -0.81
CA VAL A 90 -4.19 4.29 0.53
C VAL A 90 -5.43 4.95 1.11
N VAL A 91 -6.42 4.15 1.46
CA VAL A 91 -7.68 4.62 2.06
C VAL A 91 -7.79 4.03 3.46
N ILE A 92 -7.96 4.89 4.47
CA ILE A 92 -8.27 4.42 5.84
C ILE A 92 -9.78 4.17 5.97
N VAL A 93 -10.14 3.07 6.63
CA VAL A 93 -11.54 2.69 6.94
C VAL A 93 -11.81 2.41 8.42
#